data_AF-A0A9E4B4A6-F1
#
_entry.id   AF-A0A9E4B4A6-F1
#
_cell.length_a   1.000
_cell.length_b   1.000
_cell.length_c   1.000
_cell.angle_alpha   90.00
_cell.angle_beta   90.00
_cell.angle_gamma   90.00
#
_symmetry.space_group_name_H-M   'P 1'
#
loop_
_entity.id
_entity.type
_entity.pdbx_description
1 polymer ?
#
loop_
_entity_poly.entity_id
_entity_poly.type
_entity_poly.pdbx_seq_one_letter_code
_entity_poly.pdbx_strand_id
1 'polypeptide(L)'
;MNQNRPDVPIQPVEQPILCSPYEKPNAHWVYDTLTGEAVRQSGRRDAGYWYKTQRTGSAQLQMFREEEWDDLPLVNALRADVERWRDANYLNATSVTRDLLRHWARDDLLRRLFFCQREAVETIIYLAEIRQGGKRIGFTPQFTDEKLAELVDTPNEPEIPDLIRYGCKMATGSGKTVVMAMLIAWAFCNRGKVPSDERFPQAALVVCPNLTIKKRLQVLRPEDSDNYYDEFELIPHKLRPLLSSGKGTVTNWHQFAPESPHSESGQTYAVVDKGDETPDAFAKRVLGELYDRAPIMVLNDEGHHAYRPASTEEKLSAEEKKERQEATVWVSGLDTSKKPRIHRRRHRRS
;
A
#
# COMPACT_ATOMS: atom_id res chain seq x y z
N MET A 1 -14.50 20.64 42.31
CA MET A 1 -13.71 19.60 42.99
C MET A 1 -12.73 19.03 41.99
N ASN A 2 -11.47 19.46 42.08
CA ASN A 2 -10.36 18.93 41.31
C ASN A 2 -10.02 17.54 41.85
N GLN A 3 -10.05 16.53 41.00
CA GLN A 3 -9.28 15.30 41.24
C GLN A 3 -8.17 15.27 40.20
N ASN A 4 -6.94 15.54 40.66
CA ASN A 4 -5.72 15.05 40.03
C ASN A 4 -5.91 13.54 39.84
N ARG A 5 -6.25 13.09 38.63
CA ARG A 5 -6.15 11.67 38.30
C ARG A 5 -4.66 11.38 38.15
N PRO A 6 -4.05 10.59 39.05
CA PRO A 6 -2.70 10.10 38.80
C PRO A 6 -2.72 9.31 37.50
N ASP A 7 -1.67 9.48 36.70
CA ASP A 7 -1.43 8.67 35.50
C ASP A 7 -1.30 7.22 35.99
N VAL A 8 -2.36 6.42 35.86
CA VAL A 8 -2.36 5.05 36.37
C VAL A 8 -1.48 4.24 35.42
N PRO A 9 -0.34 3.71 35.89
CA PRO A 9 0.53 2.94 35.03
C PRO A 9 -0.23 1.70 34.56
N ILE A 10 -0.36 1.56 33.23
CA ILE A 10 -0.91 0.37 32.59
C ILE A 10 -0.23 -0.85 33.21
N GLN A 11 -1.01 -1.73 33.85
CA GLN A 11 -0.44 -2.89 34.51
C GLN A 11 0.06 -3.88 33.46
N PRO A 12 1.34 -4.30 33.51
CA PRO A 12 1.85 -5.27 32.57
C PRO A 12 1.16 -6.62 32.79
N VAL A 13 0.65 -7.20 31.71
CA VAL A 13 0.12 -8.56 31.69
C VAL A 13 1.26 -9.59 31.65
N GLU A 14 1.08 -10.73 32.30
CA GLU A 14 2.09 -11.81 32.29
C GLU A 14 2.34 -12.36 30.88
N GLN A 15 1.29 -12.49 30.07
CA GLN A 15 1.36 -12.96 28.70
C GLN A 15 0.85 -11.87 27.72
N PRO A 16 1.72 -10.98 27.22
CA PRO A 16 1.31 -9.91 26.31
C PRO A 16 0.91 -10.45 24.93
N ILE A 17 1.45 -11.59 24.50
CA ILE A 17 1.17 -12.21 23.20
C ILE A 17 0.12 -13.32 23.39
N LEU A 18 -1.11 -13.02 22.98
CA LEU A 18 -2.26 -13.93 23.12
C LEU A 18 -2.49 -14.84 21.91
N CYS A 19 -2.15 -14.37 20.71
CA CYS A 19 -2.53 -15.01 19.45
C CYS A 19 -1.30 -15.58 18.72
N SER A 20 -1.50 -16.70 18.03
CA SER A 20 -0.54 -17.18 17.03
C SER A 20 -0.42 -16.16 15.88
N PRO A 21 0.80 -15.89 15.36
CA PRO A 21 0.97 -15.00 14.21
C PRO A 21 0.46 -15.62 12.90
N TYR A 22 0.22 -16.93 12.88
CA TYR A 22 -0.18 -17.69 11.69
C TYR A 22 -1.69 -17.90 11.57
N GLU A 23 -2.45 -17.65 12.64
CA GLU A 23 -3.90 -17.82 12.70
C GLU A 23 -4.62 -16.48 12.81
N LYS A 24 -5.92 -16.49 12.48
CA LYS A 24 -6.77 -15.32 12.71
C LYS A 24 -6.77 -14.98 14.21
N PRO A 25 -6.53 -13.70 14.60
CA PRO A 25 -6.58 -13.31 16.00
C PRO A 25 -7.93 -13.64 16.63
N ASN A 26 -7.91 -14.26 17.81
CA ASN A 26 -9.09 -14.76 18.51
C ASN A 26 -9.22 -14.25 19.96
N ALA A 27 -8.29 -13.40 20.40
CA ALA A 27 -8.35 -12.72 21.69
C ALA A 27 -7.52 -11.43 21.67
N HIS A 28 -7.87 -10.50 22.55
CA HIS A 28 -7.10 -9.27 22.76
C HIS A 28 -7.24 -8.79 24.21
N TRP A 29 -6.30 -7.94 24.64
CA TRP A 29 -6.38 -7.26 25.94
C TRP A 29 -7.16 -5.96 25.82
N VAL A 30 -8.03 -5.70 26.79
CA VAL A 30 -8.70 -4.42 27.00
C VAL A 30 -8.29 -3.89 28.37
N TYR A 31 -7.79 -2.67 28.41
CA TYR A 31 -7.35 -2.04 29.65
C TYR A 31 -8.45 -1.11 30.16
N ASP A 32 -8.78 -1.24 31.43
CA ASP A 32 -9.61 -0.27 32.14
C ASP A 32 -8.81 1.02 32.33
N THR A 33 -9.32 2.14 31.81
CA THR A 33 -8.62 3.43 31.83
C THR A 33 -8.65 4.12 33.20
N LEU A 34 -9.44 3.61 34.15
CA LEU A 34 -9.52 4.09 35.53
C LEU A 34 -8.64 3.27 36.47
N THR A 35 -8.62 1.95 36.32
CA THR A 35 -7.88 1.05 37.23
C THR A 35 -6.55 0.57 36.67
N GLY A 36 -6.35 0.65 35.34
CA GLY A 36 -5.18 0.10 34.65
C GLY A 36 -5.20 -1.42 34.53
N GLU A 37 -6.27 -2.08 34.98
CA GLU A 37 -6.42 -3.54 34.93
C GLU A 37 -6.68 -4.03 33.51
N ALA A 38 -6.04 -5.13 33.13
CA ALA A 38 -6.19 -5.75 31.82
C ALA A 38 -7.18 -6.91 31.87
N VAL A 39 -8.20 -6.87 31.02
CA VAL A 39 -9.17 -7.94 30.84
C VAL A 39 -8.98 -8.57 29.47
N ARG A 40 -8.86 -9.90 29.44
CA ARG A 40 -8.81 -10.64 28.18
C ARG A 40 -10.21 -10.71 27.58
N GLN A 41 -10.37 -10.21 26.36
CA GLN A 41 -11.59 -10.36 25.58
C GLN A 41 -11.42 -11.38 24.46
N SER A 42 -12.51 -12.06 24.12
CA SER A 42 -12.58 -13.00 23.01
C SER A 42 -12.75 -12.27 21.68
N GLY A 43 -12.27 -12.87 20.61
CA GLY A 43 -12.33 -12.32 19.25
C GLY A 43 -11.18 -11.36 18.91
N ARG A 44 -11.14 -11.01 17.62
CA ARG A 44 -10.21 -10.00 17.10
C ARG A 44 -10.65 -8.62 17.58
N ARG A 45 -9.69 -7.80 18.04
CA ARG A 45 -9.95 -6.40 18.35
C ARG A 45 -10.48 -5.65 17.12
N ASP A 46 -11.56 -4.90 17.30
CA ASP A 46 -12.08 -4.01 16.27
C ASP A 46 -11.02 -3.00 15.81
N ALA A 47 -11.08 -2.66 14.53
CA ALA A 47 -10.18 -1.66 13.96
C ALA A 47 -10.50 -0.28 14.54
N GLY A 48 -9.46 0.38 15.04
CA GLY A 48 -9.47 1.75 15.52
C GLY A 48 -8.08 2.15 15.99
N TYR A 49 -7.92 3.39 16.44
CA TYR A 49 -6.66 3.91 16.94
C TYR A 49 -6.88 4.94 18.04
N TRP A 50 -5.89 5.04 18.93
CA TRP A 50 -5.83 6.08 19.94
C TRP A 50 -5.18 7.34 19.35
N TYR A 51 -5.76 8.50 19.63
CA TYR A 51 -5.18 9.82 19.32
C TYR A 51 -5.18 10.71 20.56
N LYS A 52 -4.39 11.78 20.51
CA LYS A 52 -4.28 12.77 21.57
C LYS A 52 -4.80 14.11 21.08
N THR A 53 -5.84 14.62 21.71
CA THR A 53 -6.40 15.95 21.43
C THR A 53 -5.53 17.00 22.13
N GLN A 54 -4.87 17.88 21.38
CA GLN A 54 -4.26 19.08 21.98
C GLN A 54 -5.37 20.11 22.24
N ARG A 55 -5.80 20.29 23.49
CA ARG A 55 -6.65 21.45 23.83
C ARG A 55 -5.81 22.72 23.67
N THR A 56 -6.12 23.53 22.66
CA THR A 56 -5.55 24.88 22.49
C THR A 56 -6.07 25.79 23.59
N GLY A 57 -5.33 25.84 24.69
CA GLY A 57 -5.52 26.74 25.83
C GLY A 57 -4.18 26.87 26.56
N SER A 58 -3.95 28.03 27.18
CA SER A 58 -2.69 28.47 27.83
C SER A 58 -1.81 27.36 28.40
N ALA A 59 -0.48 27.53 28.35
CA ALA A 59 0.57 26.55 28.69
C ALA A 59 0.40 25.72 30.00
N GLN A 60 -0.51 26.11 30.89
CA GLN A 60 -0.92 25.33 32.07
C GLN A 60 -1.91 24.18 31.78
N LEU A 61 -2.63 24.17 30.66
CA LEU A 61 -3.57 23.09 30.28
C LEU A 61 -2.94 21.96 29.44
N GLN A 62 -1.67 22.10 29.02
CA GLN A 62 -0.94 21.06 28.29
C GLN A 62 -0.73 19.75 29.09
N MET A 63 -0.96 19.78 30.41
CA MET A 63 -0.81 18.61 31.30
C MET A 63 -2.01 17.65 31.26
N PHE A 64 -3.13 18.00 30.64
CA PHE A 64 -4.31 17.12 30.51
C PHE A 64 -4.46 16.65 29.07
N ARG A 65 -3.64 15.66 28.68
CA ARG A 65 -3.82 14.93 27.41
C ARG A 65 -4.80 13.78 27.67
N GLU A 66 -6.03 13.93 27.21
CA GLU A 66 -6.99 12.82 27.17
C GLU A 66 -6.66 11.96 25.93
N GLU A 67 -6.50 10.65 26.12
CA GLU A 67 -6.40 9.70 25.00
C GLU A 67 -7.82 9.36 24.55
N GLU A 68 -8.13 9.64 23.29
CA GLU A 68 -9.42 9.36 22.67
C GLU A 68 -9.27 8.22 21.65
N TRP A 69 -10.31 7.41 21.50
CA TRP A 69 -10.35 6.28 20.55
C TRP A 69 -11.20 6.66 19.34
N ASP A 70 -10.66 6.45 18.14
CA ASP A 70 -11.38 6.59 16.87
C ASP A 70 -11.58 5.22 16.22
N ASP A 71 -12.83 4.91 15.88
CA ASP A 71 -13.24 3.66 15.25
C ASP A 71 -13.03 3.68 13.74
N LEU A 72 -12.66 2.53 13.18
CA LEU A 72 -12.49 2.33 11.73
C LEU A 72 -13.53 1.33 11.20
N PRO A 73 -14.83 1.69 11.16
CA PRO A 73 -15.90 0.74 10.82
C PRO A 73 -15.76 0.15 9.42
N LEU A 74 -15.27 0.93 8.44
CA LEU A 74 -15.05 0.46 7.07
C LEU A 74 -13.99 -0.65 7.00
N VAL A 75 -12.99 -0.62 7.89
CA VAL A 75 -11.98 -1.69 7.97
C VAL A 75 -12.60 -2.98 8.48
N ASN A 76 -13.49 -2.90 9.48
CA ASN A 76 -14.19 -4.07 10.01
C ASN A 76 -15.18 -4.65 8.98
N ALA A 77 -15.90 -3.79 8.25
CA ALA A 77 -16.76 -4.20 7.14
C ALA A 77 -15.97 -4.95 6.05
N LEU A 78 -14.81 -4.42 5.66
CA LEU A 78 -13.95 -5.04 4.67
C LEU A 78 -13.36 -6.39 5.16
N ARG A 79 -12.96 -6.48 6.44
CA ARG A 79 -12.50 -7.74 7.05
C ARG A 79 -13.58 -8.82 7.00
N ALA A 80 -14.83 -8.46 7.33
CA ALA A 80 -15.97 -9.38 7.29
C ALA A 80 -16.24 -9.88 5.86
N ASP A 81 -16.20 -8.98 4.88
CA ASP A 81 -16.38 -9.34 3.46
C ASP A 81 -15.26 -10.27 2.94
N VAL A 82 -14.01 -9.96 3.26
CA VAL A 82 -12.85 -10.78 2.85
C VAL A 82 -12.90 -12.17 3.50
N GLU A 83 -13.29 -12.25 4.77
CA GLU A 83 -13.50 -13.52 5.45
C GLU A 83 -14.57 -14.37 4.76
N ARG A 84 -15.75 -13.80 4.47
CA ARG A 84 -16.81 -14.51 3.76
C ARG A 84 -16.37 -14.98 2.36
N TRP A 85 -15.60 -14.16 1.65
CA TRP A 85 -15.06 -14.53 0.34
C TRP A 85 -14.02 -15.66 0.43
N ARG A 86 -13.18 -15.64 1.48
CA ARG A 86 -12.25 -16.73 1.79
C ARG A 86 -13.00 -18.03 2.09
N ASP A 87 -14.02 -17.98 2.94
CA ASP A 87 -14.85 -19.12 3.33
C ASP A 87 -15.64 -19.70 2.16
N ALA A 88 -16.01 -18.84 1.20
CA ALA A 88 -16.58 -19.24 -0.09
C ALA A 88 -15.54 -19.78 -1.08
N ASN A 89 -14.34 -20.13 -0.62
CA ASN A 89 -13.24 -20.68 -1.41
C ASN A 89 -12.84 -19.78 -2.59
N TYR A 90 -12.80 -18.47 -2.32
CA TYR A 90 -12.40 -17.41 -3.26
C TYR A 90 -13.24 -17.42 -4.55
N LEU A 91 -14.57 -17.45 -4.38
CA LEU A 91 -15.54 -17.51 -5.47
C LEU A 91 -15.26 -16.42 -6.52
N ASN A 92 -15.35 -16.80 -7.80
CA ASN A 92 -15.16 -15.95 -8.98
C ASN A 92 -13.78 -15.29 -9.17
N ALA A 93 -12.79 -15.66 -8.36
CA ALA A 93 -11.39 -15.40 -8.65
C ALA A 93 -10.89 -16.26 -9.84
N THR A 94 -9.86 -15.79 -10.54
CA THR A 94 -9.19 -16.58 -11.58
C THR A 94 -8.63 -17.88 -11.01
N SER A 95 -8.36 -18.86 -11.88
CA SER A 95 -7.69 -20.10 -11.44
C SER A 95 -6.30 -19.83 -10.84
N VAL A 96 -5.55 -18.89 -11.42
CA VAL A 96 -4.23 -18.48 -10.93
C VAL A 96 -4.33 -17.87 -9.53
N THR A 97 -5.27 -16.95 -9.33
CA THR A 97 -5.48 -16.32 -8.02
C THR A 97 -5.86 -17.36 -6.96
N ARG A 98 -6.76 -18.29 -7.27
CA ARG A 98 -7.12 -19.37 -6.34
C ARG A 98 -5.94 -20.29 -6.01
N ASP A 99 -5.13 -20.64 -7.02
CA ASP A 99 -3.94 -21.46 -6.83
C ASP A 99 -2.92 -20.77 -5.91
N LEU A 100 -2.68 -19.47 -6.09
CA LEU A 100 -1.79 -18.68 -5.25
C LEU A 100 -2.31 -18.56 -3.81
N LEU A 101 -3.57 -18.18 -3.63
CA LEU A 101 -4.18 -18.01 -2.31
C LEU A 101 -4.19 -19.31 -1.51
N ARG A 102 -4.49 -20.45 -2.15
CA ARG A 102 -4.41 -21.78 -1.52
C ARG A 102 -2.98 -22.14 -1.17
N HIS A 103 -2.03 -21.86 -2.05
CA HIS A 103 -0.61 -22.12 -1.80
C HIS A 103 -0.10 -21.32 -0.61
N TRP A 104 -0.45 -20.04 -0.50
CA TRP A 104 -0.07 -19.19 0.64
C TRP A 104 -0.77 -19.55 1.94
N ALA A 105 -1.85 -20.32 1.90
CA ALA A 105 -2.57 -20.81 3.07
C ALA A 105 -2.00 -22.10 3.67
N ARG A 106 -1.02 -22.72 3.00
CA ARG A 106 -0.38 -23.96 3.45
C ARG A 106 0.40 -23.78 4.75
N ASP A 107 0.36 -24.80 5.59
CA ASP A 107 1.08 -24.86 6.87
C ASP A 107 2.41 -25.64 6.76
N ASP A 108 2.64 -26.33 5.65
CA ASP A 108 3.83 -27.15 5.36
C ASP A 108 4.93 -26.42 4.58
N LEU A 109 4.79 -25.10 4.36
CA LEU A 109 5.85 -24.28 3.79
C LEU A 109 7.01 -24.13 4.79
N LEU A 110 8.26 -24.20 4.31
CA LEU A 110 9.45 -24.01 5.15
C LEU A 110 9.39 -22.68 5.91
N ARG A 111 8.87 -21.64 5.24
CA ARG A 111 8.60 -20.32 5.80
C ARG A 111 7.11 -20.03 5.74
N ARG A 112 6.37 -20.55 6.71
CA ARG A 112 4.93 -20.28 6.84
C ARG A 112 4.66 -18.77 6.89
N LEU A 113 3.68 -18.32 6.10
CA LEU A 113 3.29 -16.91 6.02
C LEU A 113 2.42 -16.52 7.22
N PHE A 114 2.61 -15.31 7.72
CA PHE A 114 1.77 -14.78 8.80
C PHE A 114 0.34 -14.51 8.31
N PHE A 115 -0.63 -14.68 9.21
CA PHE A 115 -2.03 -14.39 8.90
C PHE A 115 -2.22 -12.95 8.40
N CYS A 116 -1.53 -11.98 9.01
CA CYS A 116 -1.62 -10.58 8.59
C CYS A 116 -1.08 -10.33 7.18
N GLN A 117 -0.10 -11.13 6.71
CA GLN A 117 0.41 -11.03 5.34
C GLN A 117 -0.63 -11.59 4.36
N ARG A 118 -1.18 -12.76 4.66
CA ARG A 118 -2.24 -13.39 3.87
C ARG A 118 -3.46 -12.50 3.77
N GLU A 119 -3.95 -11.99 4.90
CA GLU A 119 -5.13 -11.14 4.94
C GLU A 119 -4.91 -9.82 4.19
N ALA A 120 -3.73 -9.20 4.29
CA ALA A 120 -3.41 -8.00 3.54
C ALA A 120 -3.51 -8.25 2.02
N VAL A 121 -2.90 -9.32 1.54
CA VAL A 121 -2.94 -9.69 0.11
C VAL A 121 -4.34 -10.07 -0.34
N GLU A 122 -5.06 -10.88 0.42
CA GLU A 122 -6.45 -11.25 0.14
C GLU A 122 -7.35 -10.00 0.04
N THR A 123 -7.15 -9.01 0.92
CA THR A 123 -7.91 -7.77 0.91
C THR A 123 -7.66 -6.96 -0.36
N ILE A 124 -6.40 -6.80 -0.77
CA ILE A 124 -6.05 -6.09 -2.01
C ILE A 124 -6.58 -6.82 -3.24
N ILE A 125 -6.44 -8.16 -3.30
CA ILE A 125 -6.96 -8.96 -4.40
C ILE A 125 -8.48 -8.90 -4.46
N TYR A 126 -9.16 -8.97 -3.32
CA TYR A 126 -10.62 -8.82 -3.23
C TYR A 126 -11.07 -7.46 -3.78
N LEU A 127 -10.40 -6.37 -3.40
CA LEU A 127 -10.71 -5.05 -3.94
C LEU A 127 -10.42 -4.96 -5.45
N ALA A 128 -9.24 -5.38 -5.90
CA ALA A 128 -8.76 -5.17 -7.26
C ALA A 128 -9.37 -6.13 -8.29
N GLU A 129 -9.38 -7.44 -8.00
CA GLU A 129 -9.84 -8.47 -8.94
C GLU A 129 -11.35 -8.63 -8.94
N ILE A 130 -11.93 -8.59 -7.74
CA ILE A 130 -13.31 -9.00 -7.51
C ILE A 130 -14.22 -7.78 -7.53
N ARG A 131 -13.99 -6.82 -6.65
CA ARG A 131 -14.85 -5.64 -6.50
C ARG A 131 -14.72 -4.69 -7.68
N GLN A 132 -13.52 -4.18 -7.96
CA GLN A 132 -13.27 -3.35 -9.15
C GLN A 132 -13.48 -4.09 -10.46
N GLY A 133 -13.27 -5.41 -10.47
CA GLY A 133 -13.55 -6.26 -11.64
C GLY A 133 -15.03 -6.53 -11.91
N GLY A 134 -15.95 -5.99 -11.09
CA GLY A 134 -17.40 -6.18 -11.24
C GLY A 134 -17.84 -7.64 -11.10
N LYS A 135 -17.09 -8.47 -10.37
CA LYS A 135 -17.38 -9.89 -10.18
C LYS A 135 -18.46 -10.05 -9.12
N ARG A 136 -19.41 -10.96 -9.37
CA ARG A 136 -20.41 -11.34 -8.36
C ARG A 136 -19.71 -12.09 -7.22
N ILE A 137 -19.97 -11.74 -5.97
CA ILE A 137 -19.34 -12.38 -4.80
C ILE A 137 -20.26 -13.38 -4.09
N GLY A 138 -21.50 -13.52 -4.55
CA GLY A 138 -22.48 -14.43 -3.95
C GLY A 138 -23.10 -13.90 -2.65
N PHE A 139 -22.80 -12.67 -2.27
CA PHE A 139 -23.39 -11.99 -1.13
C PHE A 139 -23.44 -10.47 -1.31
N THR A 140 -24.26 -9.79 -0.50
CA THR A 140 -24.22 -8.33 -0.39
C THR A 140 -23.03 -7.91 0.47
N PRO A 141 -22.06 -7.14 -0.07
CA PRO A 141 -20.89 -6.70 0.68
C PRO A 141 -21.26 -5.65 1.72
N GLN A 142 -20.64 -5.71 2.90
CA GLN A 142 -20.76 -4.67 3.92
C GLN A 142 -19.97 -3.42 3.54
N PHE A 143 -18.80 -3.59 2.91
CA PHE A 143 -18.07 -2.49 2.32
C PHE A 143 -18.72 -2.17 0.97
N THR A 144 -19.53 -1.12 0.88
CA THR A 144 -20.43 -0.88 -0.27
C THR A 144 -19.69 -0.42 -1.53
N ASP A 145 -20.36 -0.44 -2.68
CA ASP A 145 -19.79 0.02 -3.95
C ASP A 145 -19.61 1.55 -3.98
N GLU A 146 -20.41 2.31 -3.23
CA GLU A 146 -20.22 3.74 -3.03
C GLU A 146 -18.89 3.99 -2.31
N LYS A 147 -18.59 3.23 -1.25
CA LYS A 147 -17.32 3.30 -0.53
C LYS A 147 -16.13 2.79 -1.34
N LEU A 148 -16.36 1.85 -2.24
CA LEU A 148 -15.35 1.42 -3.19
C LEU A 148 -14.98 2.53 -4.18
N ALA A 149 -15.96 3.32 -4.64
CA ALA A 149 -15.73 4.44 -5.55
C ALA A 149 -14.92 5.58 -4.90
N GLU A 150 -14.97 5.70 -3.56
CA GLU A 150 -14.16 6.66 -2.79
C GLU A 150 -12.67 6.26 -2.69
N LEU A 151 -12.27 5.04 -3.10
CA LEU A 151 -10.86 4.58 -3.06
C LEU A 151 -10.01 5.11 -4.23
N VAL A 152 -10.13 6.41 -4.49
CA VAL A 152 -9.44 7.14 -5.54
C VAL A 152 -8.69 8.34 -4.95
N ASP A 153 -7.48 8.56 -5.44
CA ASP A 153 -6.69 9.77 -5.21
C ASP A 153 -6.87 10.68 -6.42
N THR A 154 -7.71 11.70 -6.25
CA THR A 154 -8.06 12.67 -7.29
C THR A 154 -7.04 13.82 -7.30
N PRO A 155 -6.36 14.05 -8.44
CA PRO A 155 -5.44 15.17 -8.58
C PRO A 155 -6.14 16.53 -8.51
N ASN A 156 -5.41 17.57 -8.09
CA ASN A 156 -5.91 18.95 -8.09
C ASN A 156 -6.12 19.49 -9.52
N GLU A 157 -5.35 18.97 -10.50
CA GLU A 157 -5.45 19.32 -11.91
C GLU A 157 -6.46 18.37 -12.61
N PRO A 158 -7.58 18.88 -13.14
CA PRO A 158 -8.66 18.05 -13.68
C PRO A 158 -8.28 17.27 -14.95
N GLU A 159 -7.19 17.65 -15.64
CA GLU A 159 -6.70 16.92 -16.82
C GLU A 159 -5.95 15.62 -16.46
N ILE A 160 -5.63 15.42 -15.18
CA ILE A 160 -4.89 14.26 -14.68
C ILE A 160 -5.88 13.19 -14.19
N PRO A 161 -5.82 11.94 -14.70
CA PRO A 161 -6.73 10.90 -14.27
C PRO A 161 -6.48 10.44 -12.84
N ASP A 162 -7.58 10.14 -12.15
CA ASP A 162 -7.59 9.53 -10.82
C ASP A 162 -6.64 8.32 -10.70
N LEU A 163 -6.09 8.17 -9.49
CA LEU A 163 -5.29 7.03 -9.10
C LEU A 163 -6.11 6.14 -8.16
N ILE A 164 -6.44 4.92 -8.60
CA ILE A 164 -6.95 3.91 -7.67
C ILE A 164 -5.84 3.58 -6.69
N ARG A 165 -6.10 3.78 -5.40
CA ARG A 165 -5.09 3.66 -4.36
C ARG A 165 -5.59 2.81 -3.21
N TYR A 166 -4.80 1.81 -2.85
CA TYR A 166 -5.04 0.96 -1.69
C TYR A 166 -3.90 1.13 -0.69
N GLY A 167 -4.23 0.98 0.60
CA GLY A 167 -3.26 1.10 1.69
C GLY A 167 -3.43 -0.02 2.71
N CYS A 168 -2.31 -0.60 3.13
CA CYS A 168 -2.26 -1.52 4.26
C CYS A 168 -1.40 -0.89 5.36
N LYS A 169 -1.99 -0.64 6.54
CA LYS A 169 -1.23 -0.28 7.74
C LYS A 169 -0.76 -1.56 8.43
N MET A 170 0.54 -1.79 8.43
CA MET A 170 1.16 -3.01 8.94
C MET A 170 2.23 -2.68 9.97
N ALA A 171 2.32 -3.48 11.03
CA ALA A 171 3.34 -3.30 12.06
C ALA A 171 4.75 -3.52 11.49
N THR A 172 5.75 -2.83 12.03
CA THR A 172 7.16 -3.08 11.69
C THR A 172 7.52 -4.53 12.00
N GLY A 173 8.22 -5.20 11.08
CA GLY A 173 8.57 -6.62 11.23
C GLY A 173 7.47 -7.61 10.83
N SER A 174 6.25 -7.16 10.50
CA SER A 174 5.17 -8.07 10.05
C SER A 174 5.31 -8.59 8.61
N GLY A 175 6.35 -8.17 7.88
CA GLY A 175 6.66 -8.64 6.53
C GLY A 175 5.97 -7.89 5.39
N LYS A 176 5.95 -6.54 5.44
CA LYS A 176 5.44 -5.66 4.35
C LYS A 176 6.01 -6.04 2.97
N THR A 177 7.31 -6.29 2.90
CA THR A 177 7.99 -6.67 1.65
C THR A 177 7.53 -8.04 1.12
N VAL A 178 7.16 -8.99 1.99
CA VAL A 178 6.59 -10.28 1.55
C VAL A 178 5.22 -10.05 0.91
N VAL A 179 4.38 -9.19 1.49
CA VAL A 179 3.09 -8.80 0.90
C VAL A 179 3.28 -8.15 -0.48
N MET A 180 4.28 -7.28 -0.63
CA MET A 180 4.61 -6.69 -1.94
C MET A 180 4.99 -7.77 -2.96
N ALA A 181 5.84 -8.73 -2.59
CA ALA A 181 6.21 -9.84 -3.47
C ALA A 181 4.98 -10.70 -3.86
N MET A 182 4.10 -10.99 -2.90
CA MET A 182 2.85 -11.74 -3.16
C MET A 182 1.93 -11.00 -4.15
N LEU A 183 1.82 -9.67 -4.06
CA LEU A 183 1.03 -8.88 -5.01
C LEU A 183 1.65 -8.84 -6.41
N ILE A 184 2.98 -8.70 -6.51
CA ILE A 184 3.69 -8.78 -7.79
C ILE A 184 3.49 -10.16 -8.42
N ALA A 185 3.67 -11.22 -7.63
CA ALA A 185 3.42 -12.60 -8.03
C ALA A 185 2.01 -12.81 -8.58
N TRP A 186 1.00 -12.32 -7.86
CA TRP A 186 -0.40 -12.37 -8.27
C TRP A 186 -0.63 -11.70 -9.62
N ALA A 187 -0.15 -10.48 -9.80
CA ALA A 187 -0.35 -9.74 -11.05
C ALA A 187 0.39 -10.40 -12.22
N PHE A 188 1.67 -10.74 -12.03
CA PHE A 188 2.51 -11.29 -13.11
C PHE A 188 2.06 -12.67 -13.51
N CYS A 189 1.70 -13.55 -12.58
CA CYS A 189 1.21 -14.88 -12.92
C CYS A 189 -0.14 -14.81 -13.64
N ASN A 190 -1.05 -13.92 -13.23
CA ASN A 190 -2.34 -13.76 -13.89
C ASN A 190 -2.18 -13.21 -15.31
N ARG A 191 -1.37 -12.15 -15.49
CA ARG A 191 -1.05 -11.64 -16.81
C ARG A 191 -0.35 -12.68 -17.68
N GLY A 192 0.65 -13.38 -17.14
CA GLY A 192 1.37 -14.41 -17.86
C GLY A 192 0.44 -15.53 -18.35
N LYS A 193 -0.61 -15.86 -17.57
CA LYS A 193 -1.63 -16.82 -17.98
C LYS A 193 -2.52 -16.29 -19.10
N VAL A 194 -2.91 -15.02 -19.05
CA VAL A 194 -3.75 -14.36 -20.05
C VAL A 194 -3.16 -12.99 -20.41
N PRO A 195 -2.26 -12.92 -21.42
CA PRO A 195 -1.54 -11.69 -21.75
C PRO A 195 -2.43 -10.49 -22.10
N SER A 196 -3.62 -10.74 -22.64
CA SER A 196 -4.60 -9.71 -23.01
C SER A 196 -5.36 -9.12 -21.82
N ASP A 197 -5.27 -9.69 -20.61
CA ASP A 197 -6.07 -9.25 -19.47
C ASP A 197 -5.44 -8.03 -18.78
N GLU A 198 -5.86 -6.83 -19.23
CA GLU A 198 -5.34 -5.55 -18.73
C GLU A 198 -5.63 -5.26 -17.25
N ARG A 199 -6.47 -6.06 -16.57
CA ARG A 199 -6.73 -5.89 -15.14
C ARG A 199 -5.51 -6.21 -14.28
N PHE A 200 -4.61 -7.07 -14.75
CA PHE A 200 -3.41 -7.46 -14.03
C PHE A 200 -2.17 -6.78 -14.63
N PRO A 201 -1.44 -5.94 -13.90
CA PRO A 201 -0.20 -5.33 -14.40
C PRO A 201 0.87 -6.37 -14.73
N GLN A 202 1.66 -6.09 -15.77
CA GLN A 202 2.84 -6.89 -16.14
C GLN A 202 4.17 -6.18 -15.79
N ALA A 203 4.04 -5.00 -15.21
CA ALA A 203 5.14 -4.17 -14.73
C ALA A 203 4.84 -3.73 -13.31
N ALA A 204 5.86 -3.77 -12.45
CA ALA A 204 5.78 -3.30 -11.08
C ALA A 204 6.89 -2.26 -10.82
N LEU A 205 6.50 -1.05 -10.43
CA LEU A 205 7.40 0.00 -9.98
C LEU A 205 7.32 0.06 -8.46
N VAL A 206 8.37 -0.39 -7.78
CA VAL A 206 8.55 -0.26 -6.34
C VAL A 206 9.32 1.01 -6.08
N VAL A 207 8.79 1.89 -5.24
CA VAL A 207 9.42 3.17 -4.93
C VAL A 207 9.66 3.22 -3.42
N CYS A 208 10.81 3.78 -3.02
CA CYS A 208 11.25 3.78 -1.63
C CYS A 208 11.88 5.11 -1.20
N PRO A 209 11.93 5.43 0.10
CA PRO A 209 12.33 6.75 0.59
C PRO A 209 13.84 6.99 0.55
N ASN A 210 14.67 5.95 0.67
CA ASN A 210 16.14 6.09 0.67
C ASN A 210 16.86 4.92 0.00
N LEU A 211 18.16 5.10 -0.29
CA LEU A 211 18.99 4.11 -1.00
C LEU A 211 19.25 2.84 -0.18
N THR A 212 19.24 2.92 1.15
CA THR A 212 19.38 1.74 2.02
C THR A 212 18.17 0.82 1.88
N ILE A 213 16.97 1.38 1.89
CA ILE A 213 15.73 0.63 1.63
C ILE A 213 15.70 0.15 0.18
N LYS A 214 16.15 0.96 -0.78
CA LYS A 214 16.27 0.54 -2.20
C LYS A 214 17.07 -0.75 -2.34
N LYS A 215 18.22 -0.86 -1.66
CA LYS A 215 19.06 -2.07 -1.66
C LYS A 215 18.31 -3.27 -1.08
N ARG A 216 17.60 -3.08 0.05
CA ARG A 216 16.82 -4.15 0.70
C ARG A 216 15.64 -4.63 -0.12
N LEU A 217 15.02 -3.74 -0.90
CA LEU A 217 13.86 -4.06 -1.73
C LEU A 217 14.22 -4.73 -3.06
N GLN A 218 15.51 -4.88 -3.41
CA GLN A 218 15.92 -5.60 -4.64
C GLN A 218 15.38 -7.02 -4.69
N VAL A 219 15.17 -7.65 -3.53
CA VAL A 219 14.52 -8.97 -3.38
C VAL A 219 13.13 -9.08 -4.04
N LEU A 220 12.49 -7.96 -4.39
CA LEU A 220 11.22 -7.91 -5.10
C LEU A 220 11.35 -8.10 -6.63
N ARG A 221 12.56 -8.12 -7.18
CA ARG A 221 12.82 -8.30 -8.61
C ARG A 221 12.84 -9.81 -8.94
N PRO A 222 11.92 -10.31 -9.78
CA PRO A 222 11.85 -11.74 -10.09
C PRO A 222 13.12 -12.31 -10.75
N GLU A 223 13.91 -11.46 -11.42
CA GLU A 223 15.13 -11.86 -12.11
C GLU A 223 16.36 -11.98 -11.19
N ASP A 224 16.32 -11.44 -9.98
CA ASP A 224 17.45 -11.50 -9.06
C ASP A 224 17.51 -12.89 -8.41
N SER A 225 18.71 -13.42 -8.16
CA SER A 225 18.88 -14.78 -7.58
C SER A 225 18.41 -14.88 -6.12
N ASP A 226 18.53 -13.80 -5.36
CA ASP A 226 18.18 -13.74 -3.94
C ASP A 226 16.77 -13.14 -3.75
N ASN A 227 15.84 -13.50 -4.64
CA ASN A 227 14.50 -12.95 -4.64
C ASN A 227 13.59 -13.62 -3.59
N TYR A 228 12.57 -12.89 -3.15
CA TYR A 228 11.60 -13.40 -2.17
C TYR A 228 10.63 -14.43 -2.73
N TYR A 229 10.48 -14.53 -4.06
CA TYR A 229 9.63 -15.55 -4.67
C TYR A 229 10.19 -16.95 -4.43
N ASP A 230 11.51 -17.08 -4.43
CA ASP A 230 12.24 -18.30 -4.10
C ASP A 230 12.41 -18.48 -2.59
N GLU A 231 12.88 -17.46 -1.88
CA GLU A 231 13.16 -17.55 -0.44
C GLU A 231 11.93 -17.94 0.39
N PHE A 232 10.74 -17.44 0.03
CA PHE A 232 9.47 -17.73 0.72
C PHE A 232 8.60 -18.72 -0.05
N GLU A 233 9.13 -19.34 -1.11
CA GLU A 233 8.41 -20.29 -1.97
C GLU A 233 7.04 -19.74 -2.42
N LEU A 234 6.95 -18.46 -2.80
CA LEU A 234 5.66 -17.77 -2.99
C LEU A 234 4.87 -18.27 -4.21
N ILE A 235 5.51 -19.00 -5.12
CA ILE A 235 4.92 -19.42 -6.39
C ILE A 235 4.83 -20.95 -6.47
N PRO A 236 3.62 -21.52 -6.67
CA PRO A 236 3.46 -22.92 -7.02
C PRO A 236 4.32 -23.29 -8.23
N HIS A 237 4.93 -24.47 -8.23
CA HIS A 237 5.83 -24.91 -9.31
C HIS A 237 5.23 -24.73 -10.72
N LYS A 238 3.94 -25.05 -10.88
CA LYS A 238 3.20 -24.90 -12.16
C LYS A 238 3.04 -23.46 -12.66
N LEU A 239 3.16 -22.47 -11.79
CA LEU A 239 2.99 -21.05 -12.11
C LEU A 239 4.33 -20.31 -12.25
N ARG A 240 5.46 -20.92 -11.85
CA ARG A 240 6.79 -20.29 -11.92
C ARG A 240 7.14 -19.71 -13.30
N PRO A 241 6.88 -20.39 -14.43
CA PRO A 241 7.17 -19.83 -15.75
C PRO A 241 6.39 -18.55 -16.07
N LEU A 242 5.24 -18.33 -15.43
CA LEU A 242 4.40 -17.16 -15.66
C LEU A 242 4.96 -15.91 -14.95
N LEU A 243 5.69 -16.07 -13.84
CA LEU A 243 6.29 -14.95 -13.11
C LEU A 243 7.26 -14.16 -13.99
N SER A 244 8.06 -14.86 -14.79
CA SER A 244 9.06 -14.27 -15.70
C SER A 244 8.47 -13.45 -16.84
N SER A 245 7.14 -13.47 -17.04
CA SER A 245 6.48 -12.61 -18.02
C SER A 245 6.44 -11.14 -17.63
N GLY A 246 6.52 -10.85 -16.31
CA GLY A 246 6.50 -9.50 -15.79
C GLY A 246 7.89 -8.91 -15.54
N LYS A 247 7.94 -7.61 -15.26
CA LYS A 247 9.18 -6.88 -14.94
C LYS A 247 9.00 -6.02 -13.69
N GLY A 248 9.88 -6.20 -12.71
CA GLY A 248 9.91 -5.38 -11.50
C GLY A 248 11.10 -4.43 -11.50
N THR A 249 10.88 -3.16 -11.13
CA THR A 249 11.95 -2.17 -10.92
C THR A 249 11.79 -1.54 -9.55
N VAL A 250 12.90 -1.40 -8.83
CA VAL A 250 12.95 -0.67 -7.55
C VAL A 250 13.67 0.66 -7.77
N THR A 251 13.01 1.76 -7.43
CA THR A 251 13.54 3.11 -7.55
C THR A 251 13.39 3.89 -6.24
N ASN A 252 14.02 5.05 -6.18
CA ASN A 252 13.93 5.98 -5.07
C ASN A 252 13.15 7.23 -5.53
N TRP A 253 12.33 7.79 -4.65
CA TRP A 253 11.44 8.91 -4.99
C TRP A 253 12.16 10.16 -5.52
N HIS A 254 13.43 10.41 -5.13
CA HIS A 254 14.21 11.53 -5.68
C HIS A 254 14.36 11.46 -7.20
N GLN A 255 14.24 10.27 -7.82
CA GLN A 255 14.26 10.10 -9.28
C GLN A 255 13.05 10.75 -9.96
N PHE A 256 11.99 11.07 -9.21
CA PHE A 256 10.80 11.74 -9.73
C PHE A 256 10.92 13.28 -9.69
N ALA A 257 12.04 13.82 -9.21
CA ALA A 257 12.35 15.22 -9.45
C ALA A 257 12.56 15.45 -10.96
N PRO A 258 12.00 16.53 -11.54
CA PRO A 258 12.32 16.93 -12.91
C PRO A 258 13.82 17.19 -13.06
N GLU A 259 14.39 16.84 -14.21
CA GLU A 259 15.76 17.26 -14.52
C GLU A 259 15.80 18.77 -14.79
N SER A 260 16.88 19.42 -14.37
CA SER A 260 17.08 20.83 -14.67
C SER A 260 17.31 21.00 -16.18
N PRO A 261 16.79 22.08 -16.81
CA PRO A 261 17.04 22.39 -18.22
C PRO A 261 18.52 22.48 -18.59
N HIS A 262 19.38 22.65 -17.58
CA HIS A 262 20.83 22.79 -17.69
C HIS A 262 21.60 21.55 -17.21
N SER A 263 20.95 20.45 -16.87
CA SER A 263 21.63 19.23 -16.38
C SER A 263 21.44 18.05 -17.32
N GLU A 264 22.52 17.33 -17.64
CA GLU A 264 22.49 16.08 -18.39
C GLU A 264 23.41 15.05 -17.72
N SER A 265 22.88 13.85 -17.44
CA SER A 265 23.64 12.74 -16.83
C SER A 265 24.41 13.11 -15.55
N GLY A 266 23.89 14.05 -14.77
CA GLY A 266 24.53 14.56 -13.53
C GLY A 266 25.59 15.65 -13.73
N GLN A 267 25.76 16.17 -14.95
CA GLN A 267 26.65 17.31 -15.27
C GLN A 267 25.80 18.55 -15.61
N THR A 268 26.15 19.72 -15.06
CA THR A 268 25.46 20.98 -15.35
C THR A 268 26.19 21.74 -16.46
N TYR A 269 25.51 22.04 -17.56
CA TYR A 269 26.04 22.76 -18.71
C TYR A 269 25.47 24.18 -18.75
N ALA A 270 26.34 25.18 -18.62
CA ALA A 270 25.94 26.60 -18.58
C ALA A 270 25.39 27.16 -19.91
N VAL A 271 25.51 26.41 -21.02
CA VAL A 271 25.22 26.90 -22.39
C VAL A 271 24.14 26.06 -23.08
N VAL A 272 23.67 24.98 -22.44
CA VAL A 272 22.62 24.11 -23.00
C VAL A 272 21.33 24.38 -22.24
N ASP A 273 20.35 24.95 -22.93
CA ASP A 273 18.98 25.10 -22.46
C ASP A 273 18.07 24.21 -23.32
N LYS A 274 17.68 23.05 -22.78
CA LYS A 274 16.78 22.12 -23.48
C LYS A 274 15.30 22.48 -23.27
N GLY A 275 14.99 23.53 -22.52
CA GLY A 275 13.65 23.80 -22.02
C GLY A 275 13.21 22.79 -20.95
N ASP A 276 12.01 22.99 -20.40
CA ASP A 276 11.46 22.13 -19.35
C ASP A 276 11.25 20.68 -19.82
N GLU A 277 11.52 19.71 -18.94
CA GLU A 277 11.34 18.29 -19.22
C GLU A 277 9.86 17.98 -19.55
N THR A 278 9.60 17.52 -20.78
CA THR A 278 8.24 17.14 -21.19
C THR A 278 7.73 15.93 -20.40
N PRO A 279 6.40 15.77 -20.19
CA PRO A 279 5.86 14.61 -19.48
C PRO A 279 6.23 13.24 -20.10
N ASP A 280 6.44 13.17 -21.42
CA ASP A 280 6.84 11.94 -22.09
C ASP A 280 8.32 11.60 -21.85
N ALA A 281 9.19 12.62 -21.88
CA ALA A 281 10.60 12.48 -21.53
C ALA A 281 10.76 12.05 -20.06
N PHE A 282 10.04 12.71 -19.16
CA PHE A 282 9.96 12.35 -17.74
C PHE A 282 9.55 10.89 -17.55
N ALA A 283 8.44 10.48 -18.19
CA ALA A 283 7.94 9.12 -18.08
C ALA A 283 8.95 8.08 -18.58
N LYS A 284 9.64 8.34 -19.70
CA LYS A 284 10.67 7.43 -20.23
C LYS A 284 11.85 7.29 -19.28
N ARG A 285 12.35 8.40 -18.74
CA ARG A 285 13.47 8.43 -17.80
C ARG A 285 13.13 7.68 -16.51
N VAL A 286 11.97 7.99 -15.94
CA VAL A 286 11.54 7.44 -14.65
C VAL A 286 11.16 5.96 -14.73
N LEU A 287 10.44 5.57 -15.78
CA LEU A 287 9.94 4.20 -15.92
C LEU A 287 10.96 3.27 -16.58
N GLY A 288 11.89 3.80 -17.38
CA GLY A 288 12.90 3.01 -18.09
C GLY A 288 12.27 1.86 -18.86
N GLU A 289 12.71 0.62 -18.58
CA GLU A 289 12.18 -0.61 -19.19
C GLU A 289 10.68 -0.85 -18.95
N LEU A 290 10.08 -0.17 -17.96
CA LEU A 290 8.65 -0.28 -17.67
C LEU A 290 7.79 0.63 -18.55
N TYR A 291 8.39 1.59 -19.26
CA TYR A 291 7.67 2.65 -19.99
C TYR A 291 6.63 2.08 -20.98
N ASP A 292 7.00 1.05 -21.75
CA ASP A 292 6.11 0.41 -22.73
C ASP A 292 5.29 -0.77 -22.16
N ARG A 293 5.35 -1.03 -20.84
CA ARG A 293 4.79 -2.24 -20.21
C ARG A 293 3.50 -2.02 -19.43
N ALA A 294 2.79 -0.97 -19.74
CA ALA A 294 1.61 -0.63 -18.99
C ALA A 294 0.42 -1.60 -19.22
N PRO A 295 -0.52 -1.71 -18.28
CA PRO A 295 -0.59 -1.00 -16.99
C PRO A 295 0.51 -1.40 -16.00
N ILE A 296 0.90 -0.45 -15.15
CA ILE A 296 1.99 -0.58 -14.17
C ILE A 296 1.38 -0.58 -12.78
N MET A 297 1.76 -1.55 -11.95
CA MET A 297 1.50 -1.56 -10.52
C MET A 297 2.55 -0.68 -9.83
N VAL A 298 2.12 0.27 -9.01
CA VAL A 298 3.05 1.06 -8.19
C VAL A 298 2.92 0.61 -6.74
N LEU A 299 4.05 0.25 -6.13
CA LEU A 299 4.11 -0.16 -4.73
C LEU A 299 4.99 0.83 -3.96
N ASN A 300 4.47 1.31 -2.83
CA ASN A 300 5.12 2.28 -1.97
C ASN A 300 5.44 1.66 -0.62
N ASP A 301 6.72 1.67 -0.24
CA ASP A 301 7.11 1.41 1.16
C ASP A 301 7.21 2.73 1.93
N GLU A 302 6.59 2.78 3.11
CA GLU A 302 6.39 4.00 3.91
C GLU A 302 5.51 5.08 3.24
N GLY A 303 4.38 4.65 2.68
CA GLY A 303 3.46 5.54 1.95
C GLY A 303 2.82 6.69 2.73
N HIS A 304 3.05 6.78 4.06
CA HIS A 304 2.67 7.95 4.85
C HIS A 304 3.48 9.21 4.49
N HIS A 305 4.62 9.06 3.82
CA HIS A 305 5.40 10.16 3.27
C HIS A 305 4.96 10.60 1.86
N ALA A 306 3.97 9.95 1.26
CA ALA A 306 3.54 10.24 -0.12
C ALA A 306 2.05 10.54 -0.19
N TYR A 307 1.68 11.81 -0.05
CA TYR A 307 0.28 12.26 -0.05
C TYR A 307 0.16 13.64 -0.67
N ARG A 308 -1.06 13.99 -1.11
CA ARG A 308 -1.41 15.36 -1.49
C ARG A 308 -1.83 16.12 -0.24
N PRO A 309 -1.10 17.15 0.20
CA PRO A 309 -1.53 17.97 1.31
C PRO A 309 -2.84 18.68 0.95
N ALA A 310 -3.80 18.71 1.88
CA ALA A 310 -4.97 19.55 1.74
C ALA A 310 -4.58 21.04 1.70
N SER A 311 -5.32 21.81 0.92
CA SER A 311 -5.20 23.27 0.91
C SER A 311 -5.43 23.81 2.32
N THR A 312 -4.54 24.68 2.79
CA THR A 312 -4.67 25.36 4.08
C THR A 312 -4.43 26.85 3.89
N GLU A 313 -5.20 27.66 4.62
CA GLU A 313 -5.03 29.12 4.69
C GLU A 313 -4.00 29.51 5.77
N GLU A 314 -3.52 28.54 6.56
CA GLU A 314 -2.58 28.78 7.65
C GLU A 314 -1.15 29.08 7.15
N LYS A 315 -0.47 29.99 7.85
CA LYS A 315 0.96 30.28 7.59
C LYS A 315 1.83 29.13 8.05
N LEU A 316 2.21 28.28 7.10
CA LEU A 316 3.18 27.20 7.31
C LEU A 316 4.59 27.74 7.56
N SER A 317 5.32 27.09 8.47
CA SER A 317 6.75 27.26 8.67
C SER A 317 7.57 26.82 7.45
N ALA A 318 8.87 27.13 7.43
CA ALA A 318 9.76 26.72 6.33
C ALA A 318 9.89 25.18 6.25
N GLU A 319 10.03 24.53 7.41
CA GLU A 319 10.08 23.07 7.54
C GLU A 319 8.79 22.41 7.04
N GLU A 320 7.60 22.88 7.46
CA GLU A 320 6.32 22.31 7.02
C GLU A 320 6.09 22.49 5.53
N LYS A 321 6.53 23.62 4.95
CA LYS A 321 6.48 23.83 3.50
C LYS A 321 7.37 22.84 2.77
N LYS A 322 8.59 22.61 3.27
CA LYS A 322 9.54 21.66 2.67
C LYS A 322 9.01 20.23 2.76
N GLU A 323 8.49 19.81 3.91
CA GLU A 323 7.89 18.48 4.10
C GLU A 323 6.68 18.28 3.17
N ARG A 324 5.80 19.29 3.08
CA ARG A 324 4.66 19.25 2.14
C ARG A 324 5.09 19.18 0.68
N GLN A 325 6.17 19.85 0.29
CA GLN A 325 6.74 19.75 -1.06
C GLN A 325 7.36 18.37 -1.31
N GLU A 326 8.12 17.82 -0.37
CA GLU A 326 8.70 16.47 -0.51
C GLU A 326 7.61 15.40 -0.62
N ALA A 327 6.52 15.54 0.14
CA ALA A 327 5.39 14.61 0.10
C ALA A 327 4.66 14.59 -1.26
N THR A 328 4.66 15.71 -2.00
CA THR A 328 4.02 15.80 -3.32
C THR A 328 4.91 15.33 -4.46
N VAL A 329 6.24 15.42 -4.36
CA VAL A 329 7.18 14.98 -5.42
C VAL A 329 6.83 13.59 -5.93
N TRP A 330 6.51 12.68 -5.00
CA TRP A 330 6.08 11.34 -5.35
C TRP A 330 4.83 11.36 -6.24
N VAL A 331 3.75 11.92 -5.71
CA VAL A 331 2.41 11.81 -6.29
C VAL A 331 2.36 12.60 -7.61
N SER A 332 2.99 13.77 -7.65
CA SER A 332 3.17 14.59 -8.86
C SER A 332 4.04 13.90 -9.92
N GLY A 333 5.03 13.09 -9.53
CA GLY A 333 5.79 12.25 -10.45
C GLY A 333 4.90 11.20 -11.13
N LEU A 334 4.05 10.51 -10.36
CA LEU A 334 3.09 9.55 -10.90
C LEU A 334 2.09 10.23 -11.86
N ASP A 335 1.61 11.41 -11.52
CA ASP A 335 0.70 12.19 -12.37
C ASP A 335 1.34 12.58 -13.71
N THR A 336 2.57 13.10 -13.65
CA THR A 336 3.34 13.49 -14.84
C THR A 336 3.55 12.30 -15.77
N SER A 337 3.81 11.11 -15.21
CA SER A 337 3.99 9.88 -15.99
C SER A 337 2.72 9.43 -16.73
N LYS A 338 1.53 9.90 -16.35
CA LYS A 338 0.25 9.58 -17.00
C LYS A 338 -0.10 10.52 -18.16
N LYS A 339 0.27 11.80 -18.09
CA LYS A 339 -0.10 12.84 -19.08
C LYS A 339 0.13 12.44 -20.57
N PRO A 340 1.20 11.71 -20.95
CA PRO A 340 1.43 11.32 -22.35
C PRO A 340 0.46 10.27 -22.91
N ARG A 341 -0.16 9.43 -22.04
CA ARG A 341 -0.86 8.22 -22.49
C ARG A 341 -2.31 8.46 -22.91
N ILE A 342 -2.94 9.52 -22.42
CA ILE A 342 -4.32 9.91 -22.77
C ILE A 342 -4.38 10.42 -24.22
N HIS A 343 -3.42 11.25 -24.62
CA HIS A 343 -3.36 11.84 -25.95
C HIS A 343 -3.09 10.79 -27.05
N ARG A 344 -2.28 9.76 -26.76
CA ARG A 344 -2.03 8.67 -27.73
C ARG A 344 -3.16 7.65 -27.84
N ARG A 345 -3.93 7.37 -26.78
CA ARG A 345 -5.08 6.43 -26.84
C ARG A 345 -6.28 7.02 -27.62
N ARG A 346 -6.47 8.34 -27.61
CA ARG A 346 -7.52 9.00 -28.44
C ARG A 346 -7.23 8.95 -29.95
N HIS A 347 -5.97 8.91 -30.37
CA HIS A 347 -5.59 8.90 -31.79
C HIS A 347 -5.42 7.51 -32.42
N ARG A 348 -5.48 6.42 -31.66
CA ARG A 348 -5.42 5.04 -32.18
C ARG A 348 -6.77 4.36 -32.37
N ARG A 349 -7.87 5.10 -32.19
CA ARG A 349 -9.22 4.70 -32.61
C ARG A 349 -9.67 5.62 -33.73
N SER A 350 -9.20 5.34 -34.94
CA SER A 350 -9.78 5.82 -36.21
C SER A 350 -9.63 4.71 -37.23
#